data_AF-A0A843I3T7-F1
#
_entry.id   AF-A0A843I3T7-F1
#
_cell.length_a   1.000
_cell.length_b   1.000
_cell.length_c   1.000
_cell.angle_alpha   90.00
_cell.angle_beta   90.00
_cell.angle_gamma   90.00
#
_symmetry.space_group_name_H-M   'P 1'
#
loop_
_entity.id
_entity.type
_entity.pdbx_description
1 polymer ?
#
loop_
_entity_poly.entity_id
_entity_poly.type
_entity_poly.pdbx_seq_one_letter_code
_entity_poly.pdbx_strand_id
1 'polypeptide(L)' 'MAGIFFVGKSSPFRAAAEPLRRRGVKVVELPGADAVLYIYDERRGGSIVLEGEELEEYLRGLKA' A
#
# COMPACT_ATOMS: atom_id res chain seq x y z
N MET A 1 3.01 -10.65 8.40
CA MET A 1 2.63 -9.63 7.39
C MET A 1 3.82 -8.71 7.14
N ALA A 2 4.56 -8.93 6.07
CA ALA A 2 5.66 -8.07 5.62
C ALA A 2 5.23 -7.44 4.28
N GLY A 3 4.65 -6.24 4.33
CA GLY A 3 4.26 -5.48 3.15
C GLY A 3 5.15 -4.25 2.96
N ILE A 4 5.30 -3.79 1.72
CA ILE A 4 5.98 -2.54 1.36
C ILE A 4 5.04 -1.68 0.52
N PHE A 5 4.78 -0.47 0.97
CA PHE A 5 4.00 0.53 0.26
C PHE A 5 4.92 1.60 -0.31
N PHE A 6 5.01 1.68 -1.63
CA PHE A 6 5.66 2.77 -2.34
C PHE A 6 4.61 3.83 -2.64
N VAL A 7 4.85 5.08 -2.27
CA VAL A 7 3.88 6.15 -2.48
C VAL A 7 4.55 7.45 -2.87
N GLY A 8 4.05 8.05 -3.94
CA GLY A 8 4.46 9.35 -4.43
C GLY A 8 4.11 10.46 -3.45
N LYS A 9 5.01 11.44 -3.30
CA LYS A 9 4.79 12.62 -2.42
C LYS A 9 3.56 13.44 -2.81
N SER A 10 3.18 13.44 -4.10
CA SER A 10 1.97 14.10 -4.60
C SER A 10 0.82 13.12 -4.86
N SER A 11 0.94 11.87 -4.41
CA SER A 11 -0.09 10.86 -4.60
C SER A 11 -1.34 11.13 -3.74
N PRO A 12 -2.56 10.93 -4.26
CA PRO A 12 -3.77 10.96 -3.44
C PRO A 12 -3.76 9.88 -2.35
N PHE A 13 -3.00 8.80 -2.55
CA PHE A 13 -2.89 7.69 -1.60
C PHE A 13 -1.91 7.97 -0.46
N ARG A 14 -1.24 9.13 -0.43
CA ARG A 14 -0.29 9.49 0.63
C ARG A 14 -0.91 9.47 2.03
N ALA A 15 -2.19 9.81 2.15
CA ALA A 15 -2.92 9.75 3.43
C ALA A 15 -3.02 8.32 4.01
N ALA A 16 -2.89 7.29 3.17
CA ALA A 16 -2.89 5.90 3.60
C ALA A 16 -1.55 5.43 4.20
N ALA A 17 -0.47 6.21 4.05
CA ALA A 17 0.85 5.85 4.56
C ALA A 17 0.86 5.62 6.08
N GLU A 18 0.28 6.52 6.87
CA GLU A 18 0.30 6.39 8.33
C GLU A 18 -0.53 5.21 8.87
N PRO A 19 -1.77 4.99 8.40
CA PRO A 19 -2.52 3.77 8.74
C PRO A 19 -1.75 2.48 8.41
N LEU A 20 -1.06 2.43 7.27
CA LEU A 20 -0.26 1.27 6.85
C LEU A 20 0.97 1.08 7.74
N ARG A 21 1.68 2.16 8.10
CA ARG A 21 2.81 2.11 9.06
C ARG A 21 2.39 1.50 10.39
N ARG A 22 1.24 1.92 10.94
CA ARG A 22 0.69 1.39 12.20
C ARG A 22 0.35 -0.10 12.13
N ARG A 23 0.06 -0.61 10.93
CA ARG A 23 -0.21 -2.04 10.67
C ARG A 23 1.07 -2.84 10.35
N GLY A 24 2.26 -2.23 10.49
CA GLY A 24 3.54 -2.89 10.25
C GLY A 24 3.96 -2.96 8.78
N VAL A 25 3.31 -2.21 7.89
CA VAL A 25 3.72 -2.09 6.49
C VAL A 25 4.84 -1.05 6.37
N LYS A 26 5.95 -1.43 5.72
CA LYS A 26 7.03 -0.50 5.44
C LYS A 26 6.57 0.51 4.39
N VAL A 27 6.74 1.81 4.63
CA VAL A 27 6.39 2.84 3.65
C VAL A 27 7.64 3.50 3.09
N VAL A 28 7.71 3.60 1.76
CA VAL A 28 8.77 4.27 1.01
C VAL A 28 8.14 5.42 0.23
N GLU A 29 8.56 6.65 0.51
CA GLU A 29 8.10 7.82 -0.24
C GLU A 29 8.96 8.05 -1.50
N LEU A 30 8.32 8.20 -2.65
CA LEU A 30 8.94 8.44 -3.94
C LEU A 30 8.57 9.83 -4.49
N PRO A 31 9.36 10.44 -5.40
CA PRO A 31 8.89 11.57 -6.20
C PRO A 31 7.73 11.12 -7.11
N GLY A 32 6.82 12.05 -7.45
CA GLY A 32 5.67 11.77 -8.34
C GLY A 32 4.36 11.46 -7.60
N ALA A 33 3.38 10.97 -8.36
CA ALA A 33 2.00 10.74 -7.91
C ALA A 33 1.59 9.26 -7.79
N ASP A 34 2.44 8.34 -8.25
CA ASP A 34 2.12 6.92 -8.30
C ASP A 34 2.13 6.29 -6.91
N ALA A 35 1.43 5.16 -6.76
CA ALA A 35 1.44 4.37 -5.54
C ALA A 35 1.31 2.88 -5.87
N VAL A 36 2.08 2.06 -5.15
CA VAL A 36 2.14 0.61 -5.33
C VAL A 36 2.24 -0.05 -3.96
N LEU A 37 1.42 -1.06 -3.70
CA LEU A 37 1.47 -1.84 -2.48
C LEU A 37 1.86 -3.29 -2.75
N TYR A 38 3.00 -3.70 -2.21
CA TYR A 38 3.46 -5.08 -2.21
C TYR A 38 3.08 -5.72 -0.88
N ILE A 39 2.38 -6.85 -0.93
CA ILE A 39 2.00 -7.62 0.27
C ILE A 39 2.41 -9.07 0.06
N TYR A 40 3.11 -9.64 1.02
CA TYR A 40 3.28 -11.09 1.09
C TYR A 40 2.09 -11.73 1.81
N ASP A 41 1.38 -12.62 1.12
CA ASP A 41 0.26 -13.40 1.65
C ASP A 41 0.63 -14.88 1.70
N GLU A 42 0.91 -15.38 2.90
CA GLU A 42 1.23 -16.78 3.17
C GLU A 42 0.07 -17.73 2.84
N ARG A 43 -1.18 -17.27 2.95
CA ARG A 43 -2.37 -18.10 2.66
C ARG A 43 -2.52 -18.34 1.16
N ARG A 44 -2.07 -17.38 0.36
CA ARG A 44 -2.02 -17.48 -1.11
C ARG A 44 -0.67 -18.00 -1.62
N GLY A 45 0.31 -18.21 -0.74
CA GLY A 45 1.64 -18.72 -1.07
C GLY A 45 2.48 -17.77 -1.93
N GLY A 46 2.22 -16.46 -1.91
CA GLY A 46 2.85 -15.53 -2.86
C GLY A 46 2.79 -14.05 -2.50
N SER A 47 3.49 -13.25 -3.31
CA SER A 47 3.45 -11.79 -3.23
C SER A 47 2.36 -11.24 -4.14
N ILE A 48 1.57 -10.30 -3.62
CA ILE A 48 0.54 -9.56 -4.35
C ILE A 48 1.07 -8.14 -4.56
N VAL A 49 0.87 -7.61 -5.76
CA VAL A 49 1.15 -6.22 -6.12
C VAL A 49 -0.18 -5.56 -6.41
N LEU A 50 -0.47 -4.45 -5.73
CA LEU A 50 -1.70 -3.67 -5.92
C LEU A 50 -1.36 -2.27 -6.41
N GLU A 51 -2.00 -1.86 -7.50
CA GLU A 51 -1.82 -0.57 -8.17
C GLU A 51 -3.17 -0.03 -8.62
N GLY A 52 -3.26 1.27 -8.90
CA GLY A 52 -4.47 1.89 -9.47
C GLY A 52 -5.75 1.63 -8.66
N GLU A 53 -6.80 1.13 -9.34
CA GLU A 53 -8.11 0.88 -8.73
C GLU A 53 -8.08 -0.25 -7.68
N GLU A 54 -7.30 -1.31 -7.89
CA GLU A 54 -7.18 -2.42 -6.92
C GLU A 54 -6.55 -1.95 -5.60
N LEU A 55 -5.54 -1.07 -5.70
CA LEU A 55 -4.97 -0.42 -4.53
C LEU A 55 -6.01 0.44 -3.81
N GLU A 56 -6.79 1.22 -4.55
CA GLU A 56 -7.81 2.07 -3.96
C GLU A 56 -8.88 1.27 -3.21
N GLU A 57 -9.40 0.20 -3.81
CA GLU A 57 -10.38 -0.69 -3.19
C GLU A 57 -9.81 -1.34 -1.92
N TYR A 58 -8.58 -1.85 -1.99
CA TYR A 58 -7.91 -2.43 -0.83
C TYR A 58 -7.80 -1.43 0.32
N LEU A 59 -7.33 -0.21 0.03
CA LEU A 59 -7.17 0.84 1.04
C LEU A 59 -8.50 1.32 1.63
N ARG A 60 -9.58 1.36 0.83
CA ARG A 60 -10.94 1.64 1.32
C ARG A 60 -11.42 0.55 2.29
N GLY A 61 -11.17 -0.72 1.97
CA GLY A 61 -11.49 -1.86 2.83
C GLY A 61 -10.79 -1.84 4.19
N LEU A 62 -9.62 -1.19 4.30
CA LEU A 62 -8.92 -1.03 5.58
C LEU A 62 -9.51 0.06 6.50
N LYS A 63 -10.34 0.97 5.97
CA LYS A 63 -10.97 2.05 6.75
C LYS A 63 -12.26 1.62 7.45
N ALA A 64 -12.84 0.48 7.08
CA ALA A 64 -13.94 -0.17 7.79
C ALA A 64 -13.43 -0.94 9.02
#